data_AF-A0A7V9CME8-F1
#
_entry.id   AF-A0A7V9CME8-F1
#
_cell.length_a   1.000
_cell.length_b   1.000
_cell.length_c   1.000
_cell.angle_alpha   90.00
_cell.angle_beta   90.00
_cell.angle_gamma   90.00
#
_symmetry.space_group_name_H-M   'P 1'
#
loop_
_entity.id
_entity.type
_entity.pdbx_description
1 polymer ?
#
loop_
_entity_poly.entity_id
_entity_poly.type
_entity_poly.pdbx_seq_one_letter_code
_entity_poly.pdbx_strand_id
1 'polypeptide(L)'
;MTLTTDVYLEQVLAHLPRTTPQRQQIVLELRGHIEERLATGQPLAAVLGQLGDPVVLAESYLTGLPLTPADFGARMLAKLVDVLGVLGVTAVLAAIAWFSQREGVTAFVLVLAVVVAAFGLVTYTIVAEWRSGQTFGKRRYGLQVVQESGAPITLGQAVVRQLST
;
A
#
# COMPACT_ATOMS: atom_id res chain seq x y z
N MET A 1 14.40 18.90 -16.14
CA MET A 1 12.97 18.61 -16.37
C MET A 1 12.21 19.91 -16.17
N THR A 2 11.41 20.35 -17.13
CA THR A 2 10.54 21.52 -16.96
C THR A 2 9.41 21.15 -16.00
N LEU A 3 9.29 21.85 -14.88
CA LEU A 3 8.20 21.70 -13.93
C LEU A 3 6.91 22.17 -14.61
N THR A 4 6.02 21.24 -14.94
CA THR A 4 4.68 21.54 -15.44
C THR A 4 3.66 21.30 -14.32
N THR A 5 2.47 21.88 -14.49
CA THR A 5 1.34 21.64 -13.59
C THR A 5 1.05 20.14 -13.43
N ASP A 6 1.02 19.40 -14.54
CA ASP A 6 0.73 17.97 -14.51
C ASP A 6 1.80 17.17 -13.74
N VAL A 7 3.08 17.48 -13.95
CA VAL A 7 4.18 16.82 -13.22
C VAL A 7 4.09 17.09 -11.72
N TYR A 8 3.74 18.32 -11.32
CA TYR A 8 3.56 18.66 -9.90
C TYR A 8 2.38 17.89 -9.29
N LEU A 9 1.23 17.85 -9.99
CA LEU A 9 0.06 17.10 -9.54
C LEU A 9 0.34 15.60 -9.45
N GLU A 10 1.07 15.03 -10.41
CA GLU A 10 1.51 13.63 -10.37
C GLU A 10 2.41 13.34 -9.16
N GLN A 11 3.30 14.27 -8.80
CA GLN A 11 4.14 14.15 -7.61
C GLN A 11 3.32 14.18 -6.32
N VAL A 12 2.37 15.11 -6.19
CA VAL A 12 1.45 15.15 -5.03
C VAL A 12 0.67 13.85 -4.95
N LEU A 13 0.10 13.40 -6.07
CA LEU A 13 -0.66 12.16 -6.15
C LEU A 13 0.18 10.94 -5.78
N ALA A 14 1.44 10.86 -6.22
CA ALA A 14 2.31 9.74 -5.90
C ALA A 14 2.49 9.54 -4.39
N HIS A 15 2.38 10.62 -3.60
CA HIS A 15 2.53 10.61 -2.15
C HIS A 15 1.20 10.43 -1.38
N LEU A 16 0.06 10.59 -2.05
CA LEU A 16 -1.23 10.24 -1.47
C LEU A 16 -1.46 8.71 -1.56
N PRO A 17 -2.04 8.06 -0.53
CA PRO A 17 -2.54 6.70 -0.66
C PRO A 17 -3.53 6.54 -1.82
N ARG A 18 -3.50 5.37 -2.47
CA ARG A 18 -4.45 5.06 -3.57
C ARG A 18 -5.89 4.96 -3.10
N THR A 19 -6.07 4.67 -1.81
CA THR A 19 -7.35 4.54 -1.12
C THR A 19 -7.85 5.86 -0.53
N THR A 20 -7.09 6.96 -0.63
CA THR A 20 -7.49 8.25 -0.08
C THR A 20 -8.85 8.65 -0.67
N PRO A 21 -9.86 8.85 0.18
CA PRO A 21 -11.15 9.34 -0.27
C PRO A 21 -10.96 10.71 -0.93
N GLN A 22 -11.73 11.00 -1.98
CA GLN A 22 -11.70 12.32 -2.65
C GLN A 22 -10.37 12.67 -3.34
N ARG A 23 -9.48 11.69 -3.59
CA ARG A 23 -8.22 11.91 -4.34
C ARG A 23 -8.41 12.67 -5.66
N GLN A 24 -9.49 12.38 -6.40
CA GLN A 24 -9.83 13.12 -7.63
C GLN A 24 -10.27 14.56 -7.36
N GLN A 25 -10.98 14.80 -6.27
CA GLN A 25 -11.42 16.14 -5.87
C GLN A 25 -10.22 17.01 -5.48
N ILE A 26 -9.26 16.48 -4.73
CA ILE A 26 -8.01 17.18 -4.39
C ILE A 26 -7.28 17.63 -5.66
N VAL A 27 -7.19 16.76 -6.67
CA VAL A 27 -6.56 17.10 -7.95
C VAL A 27 -7.32 18.19 -8.69
N LEU A 28 -8.65 18.10 -8.74
CA LEU A 28 -9.49 19.11 -9.40
C LEU A 28 -9.37 20.47 -8.71
N GLU A 29 -9.35 20.49 -7.38
CA GLU A 29 -9.20 21.70 -6.57
C GLU A 29 -7.82 22.34 -6.76
N LEU A 30 -6.74 21.53 -6.72
CA LEU A 30 -5.38 22.01 -6.94
C LEU A 30 -5.19 22.52 -8.37
N ARG A 31 -5.73 21.80 -9.36
CA ARG A 31 -5.70 22.23 -10.76
C ARG A 31 -6.41 23.58 -10.92
N GLY A 32 -7.61 23.72 -10.34
CA GLY A 32 -8.38 24.96 -10.37
C GLY A 32 -7.62 26.13 -9.75
N HIS A 33 -7.02 25.95 -8.58
CA HIS A 33 -6.20 26.97 -7.92
C HIS A 33 -4.98 27.40 -8.75
N ILE A 34 -4.32 26.44 -9.41
CA ILE A 34 -3.17 26.75 -10.27
C ILE A 34 -3.63 27.52 -11.51
N GLU A 35 -4.68 27.06 -12.18
CA GLU A 35 -5.23 27.69 -13.39
C GLU A 35 -5.72 29.12 -13.11
N GLU A 36 -6.38 29.36 -11.98
CA GLU A 36 -6.83 30.69 -11.57
C GLU A 36 -5.65 31.67 -11.37
N ARG A 37 -4.57 31.21 -10.71
CA ARG A 37 -3.37 32.04 -10.50
C ARG A 37 -2.59 32.29 -11.79
N LEU A 38 -2.59 31.33 -12.71
CA LEU A 38 -2.03 31.52 -14.05
C LEU A 38 -2.86 32.54 -14.86
N ALA A 39 -4.20 32.48 -14.76
CA ALA A 39 -5.09 33.41 -15.46
C ALA A 39 -4.95 34.86 -14.96
N THR A 40 -4.57 35.05 -13.69
CA THR A 40 -4.23 36.37 -13.12
C THR A 40 -2.82 36.86 -13.50
N GLY A 41 -2.13 36.14 -14.38
CA GLY A 41 -0.84 36.55 -14.96
C GLY A 41 0.38 36.18 -14.13
N GLN A 42 0.23 35.35 -13.08
CA GLN A 42 1.39 34.89 -12.32
C GLN A 42 2.18 33.83 -13.11
N PRO A 43 3.52 33.86 -13.09
CA PRO A 43 4.31 32.83 -13.73
C PRO A 43 4.18 31.50 -12.97
N LEU A 44 4.12 30.37 -13.70
CA LEU A 44 3.94 29.03 -13.14
C LEU A 44 4.93 28.71 -12.02
N ALA A 45 6.20 29.08 -12.17
CA ALA A 45 7.22 28.85 -11.15
C ALA A 45 6.91 29.55 -9.82
N ALA A 46 6.34 30.77 -9.85
CA ALA A 46 5.93 31.48 -8.65
C ALA A 46 4.70 30.82 -7.99
N VAL A 47 3.74 30.37 -8.80
CA VAL A 47 2.54 29.66 -8.31
C VAL A 47 2.93 28.36 -7.62
N LEU A 48 3.74 27.52 -8.27
CA LEU A 48 4.22 26.26 -7.69
C LEU A 48 5.12 26.49 -6.47
N GLY A 49 5.95 27.54 -6.50
CA GLY A 49 6.76 27.94 -5.35
C GLY A 49 5.94 28.35 -4.12
N GLN A 50 4.76 28.95 -4.32
CA GLN A 50 3.82 29.27 -3.24
C GLN A 50 3.10 28.03 -2.68
N LEU A 51 2.81 27.04 -3.53
CA LEU A 51 2.26 25.75 -3.09
C LEU A 51 3.29 24.93 -2.31
N GLY A 52 4.58 25.18 -2.57
CA GLY A 52 5.68 24.56 -1.85
C GLY A 52 5.99 23.14 -2.34
N ASP A 53 6.61 22.36 -1.46
CA ASP A 53 7.01 20.99 -1.77
C ASP A 53 5.77 20.08 -1.94
N PRO A 54 5.66 19.31 -3.04
CA PRO A 54 4.49 18.48 -3.32
C PRO A 54 4.29 17.35 -2.29
N VAL A 55 5.35 16.87 -1.64
CA VAL A 55 5.27 15.85 -0.59
C VAL A 55 4.67 16.45 0.67
N VAL A 56 5.18 17.61 1.10
CA VAL A 56 4.67 18.33 2.27
C VAL A 56 3.21 18.72 2.05
N LEU A 57 2.86 19.16 0.84
CA LEU A 57 1.48 19.47 0.48
C LEU A 57 0.59 18.22 0.59
N ALA A 58 1.02 17.08 0.04
CA ALA A 58 0.28 15.81 0.15
C ALA A 58 0.07 15.39 1.61
N GLU A 59 1.10 15.47 2.46
CA GLU A 59 1.00 15.14 3.88
C GLU A 59 0.03 16.06 4.64
N SER A 60 -0.05 17.35 4.26
CA SER A 60 -0.99 18.28 4.89
C SER A 60 -2.46 17.88 4.66
N TYR A 61 -2.79 17.37 3.46
CA TYR A 61 -4.12 16.80 3.18
C TYR A 61 -4.40 15.54 4.02
N LEU A 62 -3.38 14.73 4.30
CA LEU A 62 -3.55 13.47 5.04
C LEU A 62 -3.63 13.68 6.55
N THR A 63 -2.93 14.69 7.08
CA THR A 63 -2.99 15.06 8.50
C THR A 63 -4.40 15.49 8.92
N GLY A 64 -5.17 16.04 7.98
CA GLY A 64 -6.58 16.39 8.19
C GLY A 64 -7.53 15.19 8.23
N LEU A 65 -7.08 13.99 7.87
CA LEU A 65 -7.92 12.79 7.89
C LEU A 65 -7.90 12.13 9.27
N PRO A 66 -9.06 11.80 9.86
CA PRO A 66 -9.10 11.10 11.13
C PRO A 66 -8.54 9.68 10.98
N LEU A 67 -7.35 9.44 11.54
CA LEU A 67 -6.76 8.11 11.65
C LEU A 67 -7.26 7.44 12.93
N THR A 68 -8.17 6.48 12.78
CA THR A 68 -8.63 5.65 13.90
C THR A 68 -7.81 4.36 13.97
N PRO A 69 -7.05 4.11 15.06
CA PRO A 69 -6.34 2.85 15.22
C PRO A 69 -7.31 1.69 15.17
N ALA A 70 -7.04 0.70 14.32
CA ALA A 70 -7.88 -0.48 14.22
C ALA A 70 -7.82 -1.32 15.51
N ASP A 71 -8.96 -1.88 15.92
CA ASP A 71 -9.06 -2.78 17.06
C ASP A 71 -8.17 -4.02 16.88
N PHE A 72 -7.65 -4.54 18.00
CA PHE A 72 -6.80 -5.73 18.01
C PHE A 72 -7.49 -6.95 17.35
N GLY A 73 -8.79 -7.15 17.63
CA GLY A 73 -9.57 -8.25 17.06
C GLY A 73 -9.65 -8.22 15.54
N ALA A 74 -9.88 -7.05 14.94
CA ALA A 74 -9.90 -6.88 13.48
C ALA A 74 -8.53 -7.18 12.86
N ARG A 75 -7.43 -6.76 13.52
CA ARG A 75 -6.06 -7.07 13.09
C ARG A 75 -5.79 -8.57 13.12
N MET A 76 -6.23 -9.26 14.18
CA MET A 76 -6.07 -10.71 14.33
C MET A 76 -6.87 -11.47 13.26
N LEU A 77 -8.13 -11.11 13.04
CA LEU A 77 -8.96 -11.74 12.00
C LEU A 77 -8.39 -11.54 10.60
N ALA A 78 -7.90 -10.34 10.29
CA ALA A 78 -7.21 -10.08 9.03
C ALA A 78 -5.98 -10.99 8.84
N LYS A 79 -5.15 -11.15 9.88
CA LYS A 79 -3.99 -12.05 9.85
C LYS A 79 -4.40 -13.51 9.69
N LEU A 80 -5.46 -13.94 10.37
CA LEU A 80 -6.00 -15.30 10.23
C LEU A 80 -6.45 -15.58 8.80
N VAL A 81 -7.13 -14.65 8.14
CA VAL A 81 -7.54 -14.80 6.73
C VAL A 81 -6.32 -14.96 5.82
N ASP A 82 -5.28 -14.14 5.99
CA ASP A 82 -4.06 -14.24 5.19
C ASP A 82 -3.35 -15.59 5.40
N VAL A 83 -3.24 -16.06 6.65
CA VAL A 83 -2.62 -17.35 7.00
C VAL A 83 -3.43 -18.53 6.46
N LEU A 84 -4.75 -18.52 6.63
CA LEU A 84 -5.62 -19.58 6.12
C LEU A 84 -5.58 -19.67 4.59
N GLY A 85 -5.46 -18.52 3.90
CA GLY A 85 -5.27 -18.50 2.45
C GLY A 85 -3.99 -19.24 2.03
N VAL A 86 -2.87 -18.95 2.70
CA VAL A 86 -1.59 -19.64 2.42
C VAL A 86 -1.65 -21.11 2.78
N LEU A 87 -2.19 -21.46 3.96
CA LEU A 87 -2.35 -22.86 4.38
C LEU A 87 -3.25 -23.64 3.42
N GLY A 88 -4.32 -23.03 2.91
CA GLY A 88 -5.20 -23.63 1.93
C GLY A 88 -4.49 -23.97 0.62
N VAL A 89 -3.70 -23.03 0.07
CA VAL A 89 -2.89 -23.27 -1.14
C VAL A 89 -1.87 -24.39 -0.90
N THR A 90 -1.17 -24.35 0.23
CA THR A 90 -0.19 -25.38 0.61
C THR A 90 -0.85 -26.76 0.77
N ALA A 91 -2.02 -26.83 1.39
CA ALA A 91 -2.76 -28.08 1.56
C ALA A 91 -3.23 -28.67 0.23
N VAL A 92 -3.67 -27.84 -0.72
CA VAL A 92 -4.04 -28.28 -2.07
C VAL A 92 -2.83 -28.85 -2.81
N LEU A 93 -1.68 -28.17 -2.76
CA LEU A 93 -0.44 -28.67 -3.37
C LEU A 93 0.02 -29.99 -2.74
N ALA A 94 -0.06 -30.09 -1.42
CA ALA A 94 0.23 -31.31 -0.69
C ALA A 94 -0.69 -32.47 -1.09
N ALA A 95 -1.99 -32.21 -1.23
CA ALA A 95 -2.97 -33.21 -1.67
C ALA A 95 -2.67 -33.70 -3.09
N ILE A 96 -2.40 -32.80 -4.04
CA ILE A 96 -2.03 -33.16 -5.43
C ILE A 96 -0.77 -34.03 -5.43
N ALA A 97 0.23 -33.66 -4.64
CA ALA A 97 1.48 -34.40 -4.53
C ALA A 97 1.27 -35.81 -3.93
N TRP A 98 0.40 -35.92 -2.92
CA TRP A 98 0.02 -37.20 -2.31
C TRP A 98 -0.66 -38.14 -3.32
N PHE A 99 -1.61 -37.65 -4.09
CA PHE A 99 -2.32 -38.46 -5.09
C PHE A 99 -1.45 -38.89 -6.28
N SER A 100 -0.29 -38.26 -6.50
CA SER A 100 0.63 -38.62 -7.58
C SER A 100 1.34 -39.97 -7.38
N GLN A 101 1.36 -40.51 -6.15
CA GLN A 101 2.04 -41.76 -5.75
C GLN A 101 3.52 -41.88 -6.16
N ARG A 102 4.19 -40.75 -6.42
CA ARG A 102 5.62 -40.70 -6.75
C ARG A 102 6.40 -40.23 -5.54
N GLU A 103 6.95 -41.16 -4.75
CA GLU A 103 7.57 -40.88 -3.44
C GLU A 103 8.58 -39.71 -3.47
N GLY A 104 9.48 -39.69 -4.47
CA GLY A 104 10.46 -38.61 -4.61
C GLY A 104 9.86 -37.24 -4.96
N VAL A 105 8.75 -37.23 -5.71
CA VAL A 105 8.03 -36.00 -6.09
C VAL A 105 7.22 -35.49 -4.90
N THR A 106 6.58 -36.38 -4.14
CA THR A 106 5.77 -35.99 -2.97
C THR A 106 6.62 -35.28 -1.93
N ALA A 107 7.76 -35.86 -1.55
CA ALA A 107 8.67 -35.23 -0.57
C ALA A 107 9.19 -33.87 -1.06
N PHE A 108 9.63 -33.79 -2.33
CA PHE A 108 10.11 -32.54 -2.92
C PHE A 108 9.03 -31.44 -2.93
N VAL A 109 7.81 -31.77 -3.36
CA VAL A 109 6.71 -30.80 -3.43
C VAL A 109 6.29 -30.32 -2.04
N LEU A 110 6.27 -31.20 -1.04
CA LEU A 110 5.95 -30.81 0.35
C LEU A 110 6.99 -29.84 0.91
N VAL A 111 8.29 -30.15 0.75
CA VAL A 111 9.37 -29.26 1.19
C VAL A 111 9.28 -27.92 0.47
N LEU A 112 9.10 -27.93 -0.85
CA LEU A 112 8.96 -26.72 -1.63
C LEU A 112 7.73 -25.90 -1.19
N ALA A 113 6.59 -26.54 -0.93
CA ALA A 113 5.37 -25.87 -0.51
C ALA A 113 5.53 -25.22 0.87
N VAL A 114 6.21 -25.88 1.82
CA VAL A 114 6.52 -25.29 3.14
C VAL A 114 7.45 -24.10 3.01
N VAL A 115 8.51 -24.21 2.20
CA VAL A 115 9.44 -23.12 1.93
C VAL A 115 8.71 -21.94 1.29
N VAL A 116 7.94 -22.18 0.23
CA VAL A 116 7.14 -21.16 -0.45
C VAL A 116 6.11 -20.55 0.48
N ALA A 117 5.49 -21.32 1.39
CA ALA A 117 4.55 -20.77 2.37
C ALA A 117 5.25 -19.85 3.38
N ALA A 118 6.39 -20.29 3.93
CA ALA A 118 7.14 -19.54 4.94
C ALA A 118 7.69 -18.22 4.37
N PHE A 119 8.39 -18.29 3.24
CA PHE A 119 8.95 -17.09 2.59
C PHE A 119 7.87 -16.29 1.87
N GLY A 120 6.96 -16.97 1.18
CA GLY A 120 5.91 -16.33 0.41
C GLY A 120 4.96 -15.52 1.27
N LEU A 121 4.63 -15.94 2.49
CA LEU A 121 3.79 -15.14 3.39
C LEU A 121 4.49 -13.82 3.77
N VAL A 122 5.78 -13.86 4.11
CA VAL A 122 6.55 -12.67 4.49
C VAL A 122 6.75 -11.75 3.29
N THR A 123 7.15 -12.29 2.14
CA THR A 123 7.33 -11.50 0.92
C THR A 123 6.00 -10.91 0.46
N TYR A 124 4.92 -11.68 0.52
CA TYR A 124 3.57 -11.23 0.19
C TYR A 124 3.13 -10.06 1.07
N THR A 125 3.31 -10.15 2.39
CA THR A 125 2.88 -9.08 3.30
C THR A 125 3.69 -7.81 3.05
N ILE A 126 5.01 -7.90 2.88
CA ILE A 126 5.87 -6.74 2.57
C ILE A 126 5.42 -6.07 1.28
N VAL A 127 5.27 -6.83 0.19
CA VAL A 127 4.92 -6.29 -1.12
C VAL A 127 3.50 -5.71 -1.13
N ALA A 128 2.54 -6.40 -0.51
CA ALA A 128 1.15 -5.95 -0.47
C ALA A 128 1.00 -4.67 0.35
N GLU A 129 1.68 -4.56 1.49
CA GLU A 129 1.67 -3.37 2.33
C GLU A 129 2.42 -2.21 1.69
N TRP A 130 3.58 -2.45 1.07
CA TRP A 130 4.31 -1.41 0.34
C TRP A 130 3.49 -0.86 -0.85
N ARG A 131 2.88 -1.74 -1.65
CA ARG A 131 2.19 -1.31 -2.88
C ARG A 131 0.81 -0.70 -2.62
N SER A 132 0.08 -1.22 -1.63
CA SER A 132 -1.34 -0.90 -1.44
C SER A 132 -1.72 -0.54 0.00
N GLY A 133 -0.78 -0.60 0.94
CA GLY A 133 -1.06 -0.44 2.36
C GLY A 133 -1.89 -1.59 2.97
N GLN A 134 -2.24 -2.63 2.19
CA GLN A 134 -3.21 -3.63 2.59
C GLN A 134 -2.91 -5.03 2.04
N THR A 135 -2.91 -6.02 2.93
CA THR A 135 -3.00 -7.45 2.55
C THR A 135 -4.44 -7.80 2.14
N PHE A 136 -4.66 -9.01 1.65
CA PHE A 136 -5.99 -9.48 1.26
C PHE A 136 -6.92 -9.57 2.47
N GLY A 137 -6.43 -10.13 3.59
CA GLY A 137 -7.15 -10.16 4.85
C GLY A 137 -7.50 -8.76 5.33
N LYS A 138 -6.52 -7.84 5.35
CA LYS A 138 -6.75 -6.45 5.78
C LYS A 138 -7.77 -5.72 4.89
N ARG A 139 -7.72 -5.93 3.58
CA ARG A 139 -8.71 -5.42 2.62
C ARG A 139 -10.13 -5.80 3.00
N ARG A 140 -10.35 -7.05 3.44
CA ARG A 140 -11.68 -7.55 3.78
C ARG A 140 -12.27 -6.91 5.04
N TYR A 141 -11.42 -6.38 5.92
CA TYR A 141 -11.80 -5.66 7.13
C TYR A 141 -11.63 -4.14 7.01
N GLY A 142 -11.37 -3.62 5.80
CA GLY A 142 -11.16 -2.18 5.58
C GLY A 142 -9.92 -1.59 6.28
N LEU A 143 -8.97 -2.44 6.65
CA LEU A 143 -7.78 -2.03 7.39
C LEU A 143 -6.68 -1.56 6.46
N GLN A 144 -6.01 -0.47 6.83
CA GLN A 144 -4.87 0.05 6.10
C GLN A 144 -3.66 0.30 6.99
N VAL A 145 -2.49 0.07 6.43
CA VAL A 145 -1.19 0.39 7.00
C VAL A 145 -0.72 1.68 6.35
N VAL A 146 -0.61 2.73 7.17
CA VAL A 146 -0.14 4.06 6.80
C VAL A 146 0.82 4.56 7.88
N GLN A 147 1.59 5.59 7.56
CA GLN A 147 2.41 6.33 8.52
C GLN A 147 1.53 7.15 9.47
N GLU A 148 2.12 7.76 10.49
CA GLU A 148 1.40 8.66 11.42
C GLU A 148 0.78 9.86 10.71
N SER A 149 1.40 10.34 9.63
CA SER A 149 0.86 11.39 8.75
C SER A 149 -0.29 10.89 7.86
N GLY A 150 -0.57 9.58 7.83
CA GLY A 150 -1.52 8.97 6.88
C GLY A 150 -0.91 8.63 5.52
N ALA A 151 0.36 8.98 5.27
CA ALA A 151 1.07 8.66 4.04
C ALA A 151 1.29 7.13 3.86
N PRO A 152 1.45 6.62 2.63
CA PRO A 152 1.81 5.24 2.39
C PRO A 152 3.14 4.90 3.08
N ILE A 153 3.27 3.67 3.57
CA ILE A 153 4.54 3.23 4.14
C ILE A 153 5.59 3.02 3.04
N THR A 154 6.84 3.31 3.40
CA THR A 154 7.99 3.00 2.55
C THR A 154 8.34 1.50 2.62
N LEU A 155 9.10 1.01 1.64
CA LEU A 155 9.56 -0.39 1.63
C LEU A 155 10.40 -0.72 2.87
N GLY A 156 11.28 0.20 3.29
CA GLY A 156 12.10 0.03 4.49
C GLY A 156 11.26 -0.11 5.76
N GLN A 157 10.24 0.74 5.92
CA GLN A 157 9.30 0.64 7.04
C GLN A 157 8.50 -0.67 7.01
N ALA A 158 8.09 -1.14 5.82
CA ALA A 158 7.38 -2.42 5.67
C ALA A 158 8.25 -3.61 6.12
N VAL A 159 9.55 -3.61 5.81
CA VAL A 159 10.51 -4.64 6.23
C VAL A 159 10.75 -4.58 7.74
N VAL A 160 11.07 -3.40 8.28
CA VAL A 160 11.32 -3.23 9.72
C VAL A 160 10.12 -3.70 10.55
N ARG A 161 8.91 -3.43 10.07
CA ARG A 161 7.69 -3.89 10.72
C ARG A 161 7.56 -5.42 10.77
N GLN A 162 7.96 -6.14 9.73
CA GLN A 162 7.93 -7.62 9.78
C GLN A 162 8.96 -8.18 10.75
N LEU A 163 10.04 -7.46 11.03
CA LEU A 163 11.05 -7.86 12.01
C LEU A 163 10.63 -7.53 13.46
N SER A 164 9.74 -6.57 13.65
CA SER A 164 9.24 -6.15 14.97
C SER A 164 7.89 -6.76 15.36
N THR A 165 7.25 -7.52 14.48
CA THR A 165 5.97 -8.21 14.72
C THR A 165 6.20 -9.65 15.15
#